data_AF-A0A2A5DSE9-F1
#
_entry.id   AF-A0A2A5DSE9-F1
#
_cell.length_a   1.000
_cell.length_b   1.000
_cell.length_c   1.000
_cell.angle_alpha   90.00
_cell.angle_beta   90.00
_cell.angle_gamma   90.00
#
_symmetry.space_group_name_H-M   'P 1'
#
loop_
_entity.id
_entity.type
_entity.pdbx_description
1 polymer ?
#
loop_
_entity_poly.entity_id
_entity_poly.type
_entity_poly.pdbx_seq_one_letter_code
_entity_poly.pdbx_strand_id
1 'polypeptide(L)'
;MNKSNLTQVLRRFSTDHYEDTSINKYEVVDNSVLFCDRKNNLEFGIANNAADRIQAYRLVYNLYVEKEFAKPDKIKMWKSLFDAHKDTVTFIAKQKSKVVGAITIVIDSKMGLPADNLFQEDIQSLRNSKKNPAEIISLAIDNSIKGAQNILIKLFNYVYISGRSLYGASNLIITINPRHVFYYKKKLLFNQMGAIKTYDKVGGADAVLLTLDYSKTDLILNKTRKEEFKTNTVYPFFINHEEEISALEKIKSEIKPMSSAEFIYLFKDLLGNKNNSQDEHLEYLKDIFYNAVSI
;
A
#
# COMPACT_ATOMS: atom_id res chain seq x y z
N MET A 1 -0.49 -12.84 -24.49
CA MET A 1 -0.41 -12.48 -23.06
C MET A 1 -1.79 -12.07 -22.56
N ASN A 2 -2.33 -12.78 -21.57
CA ASN A 2 -3.58 -12.37 -20.91
C ASN A 2 -3.40 -10.98 -20.28
N LYS A 3 -4.37 -10.08 -20.47
CA LYS A 3 -4.33 -8.73 -19.87
C LYS A 3 -4.41 -8.87 -18.35
N SER A 4 -3.36 -8.45 -17.64
CA SER A 4 -3.28 -8.44 -16.17
C SER A 4 -4.55 -7.84 -15.55
N ASN A 5 -5.10 -8.46 -14.50
CA ASN A 5 -6.29 -7.95 -13.82
C ASN A 5 -6.09 -6.58 -13.14
N LEU A 6 -4.85 -6.17 -12.80
CA LEU A 6 -4.61 -4.76 -12.41
C LEU A 6 -4.82 -3.86 -13.64
N THR A 7 -4.43 -4.30 -14.85
CA THR A 7 -4.76 -3.56 -16.07
C THR A 7 -6.27 -3.51 -16.27
N GLN A 8 -7.02 -4.57 -15.97
CA GLN A 8 -8.49 -4.55 -16.10
C GLN A 8 -9.18 -3.68 -15.05
N VAL A 9 -8.74 -3.76 -13.80
CA VAL A 9 -9.17 -2.94 -12.66
C VAL A 9 -8.85 -1.46 -12.95
N LEU A 10 -7.59 -1.13 -13.25
CA LEU A 10 -7.17 0.22 -13.63
C LEU A 10 -7.79 0.70 -14.95
N ARG A 11 -8.08 -0.20 -15.90
CA ARG A 11 -8.74 0.15 -17.18
C ARG A 11 -10.21 0.48 -16.96
N ARG A 12 -10.96 -0.30 -16.15
CA ARG A 12 -12.31 0.05 -15.70
C ARG A 12 -12.31 1.46 -15.07
N PHE A 13 -11.32 1.76 -14.24
CA PHE A 13 -11.15 3.09 -13.63
C PHE A 13 -10.65 4.19 -14.58
N SER A 14 -10.19 3.84 -15.78
CA SER A 14 -9.79 4.78 -16.82
C SER A 14 -10.94 5.15 -17.77
N THR A 15 -11.94 4.28 -17.91
CA THR A 15 -13.08 4.45 -18.83
C THR A 15 -14.36 4.89 -18.14
N ASP A 16 -14.56 4.51 -16.88
CA ASP A 16 -15.82 4.77 -16.17
C ASP A 16 -15.76 6.14 -15.47
N HIS A 17 -16.86 6.90 -15.53
CA HIS A 17 -17.08 8.01 -14.59
C HIS A 17 -17.12 7.42 -13.19
N TYR A 18 -16.38 8.01 -12.25
CA TYR A 18 -16.50 7.63 -10.86
C TYR A 18 -17.96 7.79 -10.46
N GLU A 19 -18.63 6.70 -10.11
CA GLU A 19 -19.98 6.76 -9.61
C GLU A 19 -19.95 7.60 -8.32
N ASP A 20 -20.74 8.67 -8.28
CA ASP A 20 -20.97 9.44 -7.06
C ASP A 20 -21.78 8.58 -6.09
N THR A 21 -21.09 7.66 -5.44
CA THR A 21 -21.57 7.05 -4.22
C THR A 21 -21.07 7.93 -3.11
N SER A 22 -21.75 9.06 -2.88
CA SER A 22 -21.73 9.81 -1.63
C SER A 22 -21.51 8.84 -0.47
N ILE A 23 -20.26 8.79 -0.02
CA ILE A 23 -19.82 7.77 0.93
C ILE A 23 -20.43 8.20 2.26
N ASN A 24 -21.46 7.47 2.67
CA ASN A 24 -22.22 7.76 3.87
C ASN A 24 -21.30 8.03 5.08
N LYS A 25 -21.77 8.97 5.91
CA LYS A 25 -21.14 9.43 7.15
C LYS A 25 -20.51 8.27 7.93
N TYR A 26 -19.31 8.53 8.43
CA TYR A 26 -18.58 7.68 9.37
C TYR A 26 -19.47 7.31 10.56
N GLU A 27 -20.10 6.14 10.51
CA GLU A 27 -20.72 5.54 11.69
C GLU A 27 -19.80 4.46 12.24
N VAL A 28 -19.36 4.67 13.47
CA VAL A 28 -18.49 3.77 14.23
C VAL A 28 -19.31 2.54 14.64
N VAL A 29 -18.93 1.36 14.19
CA VAL A 29 -19.61 0.08 14.54
C VAL A 29 -18.72 -0.84 15.39
N ASP A 30 -17.40 -0.65 15.36
CA ASP A 30 -16.42 -1.39 16.17
C ASP A 30 -15.08 -0.61 16.25
N ASN A 31 -14.28 -0.84 17.29
CA ASN A 31 -12.98 -0.17 17.48
C ASN A 31 -11.98 -0.57 16.38
N SER A 32 -12.01 -1.83 15.93
CA SER A 32 -11.04 -2.35 14.94
C SER A 32 -11.29 -1.94 13.47
N VAL A 33 -12.49 -1.41 13.16
CA VAL A 33 -12.94 -1.09 11.79
C VAL A 33 -12.76 0.41 11.52
N LEU A 34 -11.85 0.79 10.62
CA LEU A 34 -11.66 2.18 10.21
C LEU A 34 -12.92 2.78 9.56
N PHE A 35 -13.62 2.00 8.74
CA PHE A 35 -14.85 2.43 8.05
C PHE A 35 -15.68 1.21 7.61
N CYS A 36 -17.00 1.35 7.60
CA CYS A 36 -17.92 0.31 7.12
C CYS A 36 -18.82 0.86 6.00
N ASP A 37 -18.72 0.28 4.80
CA ASP A 37 -19.67 0.49 3.71
C ASP A 37 -20.77 -0.58 3.82
N ARG A 38 -21.88 -0.23 4.48
CA ARG A 38 -23.02 -1.13 4.66
C ARG A 38 -23.69 -1.54 3.34
N LYS A 39 -23.63 -0.69 2.30
CA LYS A 39 -24.27 -0.97 1.00
C LYS A 39 -23.59 -2.14 0.31
N ASN A 40 -22.27 -2.19 0.37
CA ASN A 40 -21.47 -3.26 -0.24
C ASN A 40 -20.99 -4.32 0.76
N ASN A 41 -21.37 -4.18 2.04
CA ASN A 41 -20.93 -5.01 3.15
C ASN A 41 -19.39 -5.11 3.22
N LEU A 42 -18.72 -3.96 3.10
CA LEU A 42 -17.26 -3.85 3.15
C LEU A 42 -16.82 -3.19 4.46
N GLU A 43 -15.83 -3.79 5.11
CA GLU A 43 -15.18 -3.26 6.30
C GLU A 43 -13.73 -2.92 5.98
N PHE A 44 -13.30 -1.71 6.27
CA PHE A 44 -11.93 -1.27 6.09
C PHE A 44 -11.21 -1.27 7.42
N GLY A 45 -9.95 -1.67 7.43
CA GLY A 45 -9.16 -1.83 8.65
C GLY A 45 -7.66 -1.87 8.39
N ILE A 46 -6.91 -2.18 9.44
CA ILE A 46 -5.47 -2.42 9.40
C ILE A 46 -5.22 -3.91 9.67
N ALA A 47 -4.30 -4.53 8.94
CA ALA A 47 -3.89 -5.91 9.17
C ALA A 47 -3.04 -6.02 10.46
N ASN A 48 -3.70 -5.97 11.61
CA ASN A 48 -3.10 -5.86 12.94
C ASN A 48 -2.81 -7.21 13.63
N ASN A 49 -3.20 -8.32 13.00
CA ASN A 49 -2.99 -9.67 13.55
C ASN A 49 -2.52 -10.63 12.45
N ALA A 50 -1.93 -11.76 12.86
CA ALA A 50 -1.43 -12.79 11.95
C ALA A 50 -2.46 -13.24 10.91
N ALA A 51 -3.72 -13.44 11.29
CA ALA A 51 -4.75 -13.92 10.38
C ALA A 51 -5.00 -12.93 9.23
N ASP A 52 -5.13 -11.64 9.55
CA ASP A 52 -5.34 -10.58 8.57
C ASP A 52 -4.12 -10.36 7.69
N ARG A 53 -2.91 -10.38 8.28
CA ARG A 53 -1.65 -10.28 7.53
C ARG A 53 -1.50 -11.44 6.54
N ILE A 54 -1.77 -12.68 6.98
CA ILE A 54 -1.74 -13.87 6.11
C ILE A 54 -2.75 -13.75 4.97
N GLN A 55 -3.98 -13.30 5.27
CA GLN A 55 -5.00 -13.10 4.24
C GLN A 55 -4.56 -12.05 3.21
N ALA A 56 -4.00 -10.92 3.65
CA ALA A 56 -3.46 -9.89 2.76
C ALA A 56 -2.31 -10.44 1.89
N TYR A 57 -1.32 -11.09 2.48
CA TYR A 57 -0.17 -11.65 1.74
C TYR A 57 -0.60 -12.73 0.74
N ARG A 58 -1.61 -13.54 1.08
CA ARG A 58 -2.20 -14.54 0.17
C ARG A 58 -2.97 -13.90 -0.98
N LEU A 59 -3.74 -12.85 -0.70
CA LEU A 59 -4.45 -12.10 -1.74
C LEU A 59 -3.48 -11.53 -2.77
N VAL A 60 -2.40 -10.88 -2.31
CA VAL A 60 -1.35 -10.33 -3.18
C VAL A 60 -0.65 -11.44 -3.95
N TYR A 61 -0.23 -12.52 -3.28
CA TYR A 61 0.40 -13.68 -3.91
C TYR A 61 -0.45 -14.27 -5.03
N ASN A 62 -1.72 -14.56 -4.74
CA ASN A 62 -2.63 -15.19 -5.71
C ASN A 62 -2.75 -14.32 -6.98
N LEU A 63 -2.91 -13.00 -6.82
CA LEU A 63 -2.98 -12.08 -7.94
C LEU A 63 -1.66 -11.98 -8.71
N TYR A 64 -0.51 -12.05 -8.03
CA TYR A 64 0.80 -11.89 -8.68
C TYR A 64 1.20 -13.16 -9.43
N VAL A 65 0.88 -14.33 -8.89
CA VAL A 65 1.05 -15.62 -9.58
C VAL A 65 0.09 -15.74 -10.77
N GLU A 66 -1.20 -15.42 -10.60
CA GLU A 66 -2.18 -15.41 -11.70
C GLU A 66 -1.73 -14.52 -12.87
N LYS A 67 -1.00 -13.44 -12.57
CA LYS A 67 -0.52 -12.47 -13.56
C LYS A 67 0.88 -12.77 -14.10
N GLU A 68 1.48 -13.89 -13.70
CA GLU A 68 2.86 -14.28 -14.07
C GLU A 68 3.92 -13.25 -13.61
N PHE A 69 3.58 -12.39 -12.64
CA PHE A 69 4.51 -11.48 -11.98
C PHE A 69 5.36 -12.19 -10.93
N ALA A 70 4.86 -13.31 -10.39
CA ALA A 70 5.56 -14.14 -9.43
C ALA A 70 5.56 -15.59 -9.89
N LYS A 71 6.64 -16.31 -9.62
CA LYS A 71 6.65 -17.78 -9.75
C LYS A 71 5.91 -18.39 -8.54
N PRO A 72 5.19 -19.51 -8.73
CA PRO A 72 4.57 -20.21 -7.62
C PRO A 72 5.60 -20.58 -6.54
N ASP A 73 5.39 -20.04 -5.34
CA ASP A 73 6.17 -20.37 -4.14
C ASP A 73 5.40 -21.31 -3.20
N LYS A 74 6.11 -22.14 -2.42
CA LYS A 74 5.50 -23.13 -1.50
C LYS A 74 4.73 -22.49 -0.35
N ILE A 75 5.15 -21.31 0.10
CA ILE A 75 4.57 -20.60 1.25
C ILE A 75 3.23 -19.95 0.86
N LYS A 76 3.04 -19.68 -0.44
CA LYS A 76 1.83 -19.05 -1.01
C LYS A 76 1.47 -17.72 -0.35
N MET A 77 2.50 -16.93 0.00
CA MET A 77 2.36 -15.60 0.58
C MET A 77 3.33 -14.64 -0.10
N TRP A 78 2.88 -13.42 -0.38
CA TRP A 78 3.71 -12.34 -0.89
C TRP A 78 4.04 -11.40 0.26
N LYS A 79 5.25 -11.52 0.79
CA LYS A 79 5.76 -10.77 1.93
C LYS A 79 7.25 -10.48 1.73
N SER A 80 7.72 -9.42 2.35
CA SER A 80 9.11 -8.97 2.41
C SER A 80 9.48 -8.62 3.85
N LEU A 81 10.76 -8.48 4.14
CA LEU A 81 11.23 -8.06 5.47
C LEU A 81 10.70 -6.67 5.85
N PHE A 82 10.48 -5.79 4.86
CA PHE A 82 9.88 -4.47 5.07
C PHE A 82 8.47 -4.52 5.66
N ASP A 83 7.71 -5.60 5.42
CA ASP A 83 6.38 -5.79 6.02
C ASP A 83 6.41 -5.98 7.55
N ALA A 84 7.58 -6.31 8.11
CA ALA A 84 7.79 -6.49 9.54
C ALA A 84 8.26 -5.21 10.26
N HIS A 85 8.66 -4.17 9.53
CA HIS A 85 9.07 -2.91 10.16
C HIS A 85 7.90 -2.30 10.94
N LYS A 86 8.17 -1.75 12.13
CA LYS A 86 7.14 -1.27 13.06
C LYS A 86 6.26 -0.14 12.50
N ASP A 87 6.80 0.64 11.57
CA ASP A 87 6.10 1.75 10.93
C ASP A 87 5.49 1.36 9.57
N THR A 88 5.64 0.10 9.13
CA THR A 88 4.97 -0.41 7.94
C THR A 88 3.51 -0.75 8.26
N VAL A 89 2.59 -0.18 7.49
CA VAL A 89 1.15 -0.34 7.72
C VAL A 89 0.51 -0.99 6.49
N THR A 90 -0.22 -2.09 6.71
CA THR A 90 -1.04 -2.73 5.66
C THR A 90 -2.50 -2.45 5.93
N PHE A 91 -3.13 -1.66 5.06
CA PHE A 91 -4.57 -1.41 5.06
C PHE A 91 -5.28 -2.49 4.28
N ILE A 92 -6.44 -2.91 4.79
CA ILE A 92 -7.23 -3.99 4.21
C ILE A 92 -8.69 -3.58 4.06
N ALA A 93 -9.36 -4.17 3.07
CA ALA A 93 -10.81 -4.20 2.95
C ALA A 93 -11.28 -5.65 3.10
N LYS A 94 -12.31 -5.89 3.90
CA LYS A 94 -12.92 -7.19 4.14
C LYS A 94 -14.36 -7.22 3.68
N GLN A 95 -14.80 -8.36 3.15
CA GLN A 95 -16.21 -8.68 2.96
C GLN A 95 -16.49 -10.01 3.65
N LYS A 96 -17.42 -10.04 4.61
CA LYS A 96 -17.73 -11.24 5.40
C LYS A 96 -16.46 -11.87 6.01
N SER A 97 -15.62 -11.04 6.65
CA SER A 97 -14.33 -11.42 7.26
C SER A 97 -13.22 -11.90 6.32
N LYS A 98 -13.48 -12.05 5.01
CA LYS A 98 -12.46 -12.35 3.99
C LYS A 98 -11.80 -11.04 3.53
N VAL A 99 -10.47 -10.97 3.54
CA VAL A 99 -9.75 -9.84 2.90
C VAL A 99 -9.94 -9.89 1.39
N VAL A 100 -10.50 -8.81 0.84
CA VAL A 100 -10.79 -8.60 -0.59
C VAL A 100 -10.01 -7.43 -1.18
N GLY A 101 -9.33 -6.64 -0.36
CA GLY A 101 -8.40 -5.61 -0.81
C GLY A 101 -7.27 -5.42 0.20
N ALA A 102 -6.07 -5.12 -0.28
CA ALA A 102 -4.90 -4.82 0.53
C ALA A 102 -4.02 -3.77 -0.15
N ILE A 103 -3.41 -2.89 0.64
CA ILE A 103 -2.34 -1.97 0.22
C ILE A 103 -1.39 -1.78 1.41
N THR A 104 -0.09 -1.69 1.15
CA THR A 104 0.90 -1.52 2.20
C THR A 104 1.71 -0.26 1.95
N ILE A 105 1.95 0.53 3.01
CA ILE A 105 2.87 1.67 2.99
C ILE A 105 4.08 1.35 3.86
N VAL A 106 5.27 1.52 3.29
CA VAL A 106 6.57 1.40 3.97
C VAL A 106 7.15 2.80 4.15
N ILE A 107 7.59 3.12 5.36
CA ILE A 107 8.19 4.41 5.70
C ILE A 107 9.70 4.30 5.61
N ASP A 108 10.34 5.29 4.97
CA ASP A 108 11.80 5.32 4.82
C ASP A 108 12.48 5.34 6.20
N SER A 109 13.46 4.46 6.37
CA SER A 109 14.07 4.15 7.66
C SER A 109 15.52 3.67 7.46
N LYS A 110 16.14 3.13 8.51
CA LYS A 110 17.46 2.47 8.38
C LYS A 110 17.43 1.24 7.47
N MET A 111 16.26 0.61 7.30
CA MET A 111 16.09 -0.46 6.32
C MET A 111 16.01 0.08 4.87
N GLY A 112 15.93 1.40 4.68
CA GLY A 112 15.62 2.01 3.40
C GLY A 112 14.19 1.70 2.95
N LEU A 113 14.00 1.67 1.62
CA LEU A 113 12.75 1.35 0.95
C LEU A 113 12.94 0.15 0.01
N PRO A 114 11.91 -0.70 -0.19
CA PRO A 114 11.97 -1.81 -1.15
C PRO A 114 12.51 -1.43 -2.53
N ALA A 115 12.14 -0.24 -3.04
CA ALA A 115 12.56 0.28 -4.33
C ALA A 115 14.04 0.69 -4.40
N ASP A 116 14.76 0.83 -3.27
CA ASP A 116 16.21 1.11 -3.28
C ASP A 116 16.97 0.03 -4.05
N ASN A 117 16.52 -1.23 -3.99
CA ASN A 117 17.15 -2.33 -4.72
C ASN A 117 17.30 -2.10 -6.24
N LEU A 118 16.44 -1.27 -6.83
CA LEU A 118 16.45 -0.99 -8.28
C LEU A 118 16.66 0.49 -8.60
N PHE A 119 16.21 1.39 -7.71
CA PHE A 119 16.17 2.83 -7.93
C PHE A 119 16.89 3.61 -6.83
N GLN A 120 17.94 3.03 -6.23
CA GLN A 120 18.73 3.66 -5.17
C GLN A 120 19.15 5.09 -5.51
N GLU A 121 19.72 5.32 -6.71
CA GLU A 121 20.19 6.65 -7.14
C GLU A 121 19.05 7.68 -7.18
N ASP A 122 17.90 7.29 -7.77
CA ASP A 122 16.72 8.13 -7.90
C ASP A 122 16.15 8.51 -6.53
N ILE A 123 16.07 7.54 -5.60
CA ILE A 123 15.56 7.73 -4.24
C ILE A 123 16.56 8.52 -3.38
N GLN A 124 17.86 8.26 -3.53
CA GLN A 124 18.91 8.99 -2.83
C GLN A 124 18.91 10.47 -3.23
N SER A 125 18.57 10.80 -4.47
CA SER A 125 18.39 12.19 -4.91
C SER A 125 17.27 12.92 -4.15
N LEU A 126 16.15 12.23 -3.86
CA LEU A 126 15.11 12.76 -2.97
C LEU A 126 15.66 12.99 -1.56
N ARG A 127 16.31 11.98 -0.97
CA ARG A 127 16.89 12.06 0.39
C ARG A 127 17.87 13.22 0.51
N ASN A 128 18.78 13.37 -0.46
CA ASN A 128 19.76 14.46 -0.52
C ASN A 128 19.10 15.84 -0.65
N SER A 129 17.92 15.90 -1.25
CA SER A 129 17.07 17.09 -1.32
C SER A 129 16.25 17.35 -0.04
N LYS A 130 16.61 16.68 1.07
CA LYS A 130 15.91 16.73 2.37
C LYS A 130 14.45 16.29 2.29
N LYS A 131 14.11 15.43 1.32
CA LYS A 131 12.81 14.78 1.23
C LYS A 131 12.87 13.45 1.96
N ASN A 132 11.76 13.03 2.54
CA ASN A 132 11.58 11.75 3.23
C ASN A 132 10.45 10.97 2.54
N PRO A 133 10.77 10.13 1.55
CA PRO A 133 9.75 9.38 0.83
C PRO A 133 9.13 8.28 1.69
N ALA A 134 7.92 7.85 1.32
CA ALA A 134 7.33 6.59 1.73
C ALA A 134 6.97 5.79 0.47
N GLU A 135 6.98 4.46 0.51
CA GLU A 135 6.69 3.61 -0.64
C GLU A 135 5.38 2.85 -0.46
N ILE A 136 4.53 2.83 -1.50
CA ILE A 136 3.43 1.84 -1.56
C ILE A 136 3.96 0.55 -2.15
N ILE A 137 3.72 -0.55 -1.44
CA ILE A 137 3.90 -1.91 -1.93
C ILE A 137 2.60 -2.72 -1.84
N SER A 138 2.60 -3.91 -2.43
CA SER A 138 1.62 -4.96 -2.19
C SER A 138 0.14 -4.55 -2.40
N LEU A 139 -0.14 -3.75 -3.43
CA LEU A 139 -1.51 -3.41 -3.82
C LEU A 139 -2.22 -4.60 -4.49
N ALA A 140 -3.36 -4.99 -3.93
CA ALA A 140 -4.19 -6.08 -4.42
C ALA A 140 -5.69 -5.82 -4.16
N ILE A 141 -6.54 -6.16 -5.13
CA ILE A 141 -8.01 -6.17 -4.99
C ILE A 141 -8.53 -7.43 -5.67
N ASP A 142 -9.43 -8.16 -4.99
CA ASP A 142 -10.11 -9.34 -5.53
C ASP A 142 -10.97 -8.94 -6.74
N ASN A 143 -10.72 -9.53 -7.90
CA ASN A 143 -11.35 -9.11 -9.15
C ASN A 143 -12.84 -9.49 -9.22
N SER A 144 -13.29 -10.40 -8.35
CA SER A 144 -14.70 -10.82 -8.29
C SER A 144 -15.58 -9.87 -7.48
N ILE A 145 -14.98 -8.92 -6.75
CA ILE A 145 -15.71 -8.04 -5.84
C ILE A 145 -16.46 -6.94 -6.59
N LYS A 146 -17.73 -6.73 -6.22
CA LYS A 146 -18.46 -5.50 -6.59
C LYS A 146 -17.91 -4.33 -5.77
N GLY A 147 -17.77 -3.16 -6.39
CA GLY A 147 -17.24 -1.98 -5.68
C GLY A 147 -15.71 -1.92 -5.57
N ALA A 148 -14.97 -2.64 -6.43
CA ALA A 148 -13.50 -2.60 -6.47
C ALA A 148 -12.93 -1.16 -6.58
N GLN A 149 -13.66 -0.24 -7.21
CA GLN A 149 -13.27 1.17 -7.30
C GLN A 149 -13.25 1.86 -5.94
N ASN A 150 -14.31 1.68 -5.17
CA ASN A 150 -14.45 2.27 -3.84
C ASN A 150 -13.40 1.71 -2.89
N ILE A 151 -13.12 0.40 -2.99
CA ILE A 151 -12.02 -0.23 -2.27
C ILE A 151 -10.70 0.45 -2.62
N LEU A 152 -10.38 0.58 -3.92
CA LEU A 152 -9.13 1.20 -4.37
C LEU A 152 -8.98 2.62 -3.83
N ILE A 153 -10.02 3.46 -3.98
CA ILE A 153 -10.02 4.85 -3.55
C ILE A 153 -9.80 4.94 -2.05
N LYS A 154 -10.56 4.19 -1.24
CA LYS A 154 -10.43 4.22 0.23
C LYS A 154 -9.07 3.72 0.70
N LEU A 155 -8.51 2.68 0.09
CA LEU A 155 -7.17 2.20 0.39
C LEU A 155 -6.09 3.25 0.08
N PHE A 156 -6.19 3.96 -1.06
CA PHE A 156 -5.29 5.08 -1.37
C PHE A 156 -5.46 6.26 -0.42
N ASN A 157 -6.69 6.56 0.05
CA ASN A 157 -6.91 7.58 1.06
C ASN A 157 -6.13 7.28 2.34
N TYR A 158 -6.24 6.06 2.88
CA TYR A 158 -5.55 5.70 4.13
C TYR A 158 -4.03 5.73 4.00
N VAL A 159 -3.50 5.28 2.87
CA VAL A 159 -2.07 5.41 2.57
C VAL A 159 -1.66 6.89 2.50
N TYR A 160 -2.44 7.73 1.83
CA TYR A 160 -2.16 9.16 1.71
C TYR A 160 -2.11 9.84 3.09
N ILE A 161 -3.12 9.60 3.92
CA ILE A 161 -3.23 10.14 5.28
C ILE A 161 -2.09 9.64 6.16
N SER A 162 -1.74 8.36 6.05
CA SER A 162 -0.69 7.77 6.87
C SER A 162 0.68 8.31 6.48
N GLY A 163 1.00 8.32 5.19
CA GLY A 163 2.28 8.87 4.73
C GLY A 163 2.41 10.34 5.08
N ARG A 164 1.42 11.16 4.71
CA ARG A 164 1.47 12.62 4.88
C ARG A 164 1.33 13.06 6.32
N SER A 165 0.25 12.64 6.98
CA SER A 165 -0.20 13.24 8.24
C SER A 165 0.28 12.46 9.47
N LEU A 166 0.41 11.13 9.38
CA LEU A 166 0.90 10.31 10.50
C LEU A 166 2.43 10.26 10.55
N TYR A 167 3.09 9.98 9.43
CA TYR A 167 4.54 9.80 9.36
C TYR A 167 5.31 11.00 8.80
N GLY A 168 4.61 12.05 8.36
CA GLY A 168 5.25 13.28 7.88
C GLY A 168 6.10 13.11 6.63
N ALA A 169 5.83 12.08 5.81
CA ALA A 169 6.54 11.85 4.56
C ALA A 169 6.27 13.01 3.58
N SER A 170 7.30 13.40 2.82
CA SER A 170 7.19 14.46 1.83
C SER A 170 6.71 13.97 0.48
N ASN A 171 6.95 12.68 0.19
CA ASN A 171 6.63 12.06 -1.08
C ASN A 171 6.08 10.65 -0.88
N LEU A 172 5.21 10.23 -1.78
CA LEU A 172 4.79 8.85 -1.93
C LEU A 172 5.39 8.30 -3.23
N ILE A 173 6.11 7.19 -3.16
CA ILE A 173 6.73 6.55 -4.32
C ILE A 173 6.08 5.19 -4.59
N ILE A 174 6.09 4.80 -5.86
CA ILE A 174 5.61 3.49 -6.33
C ILE A 174 6.50 2.97 -7.43
N THR A 175 6.80 1.67 -7.37
CA THR A 175 7.44 0.94 -8.46
C THR A 175 6.37 0.17 -9.24
N ILE A 176 6.21 0.50 -10.52
CA ILE A 176 5.13 -0.07 -11.34
C ILE A 176 5.64 -0.59 -12.67
N ASN A 177 4.90 -1.54 -13.26
CA ASN A 177 5.13 -1.92 -14.65
C ASN A 177 4.77 -0.75 -15.58
N PRO A 178 5.59 -0.41 -16.60
CA PRO A 178 5.34 0.71 -17.52
C PRO A 178 3.94 0.75 -18.12
N ARG A 179 3.29 -0.41 -18.33
CA ARG A 179 1.91 -0.50 -18.83
C ARG A 179 0.86 0.21 -17.97
N HIS A 180 1.16 0.48 -16.70
CA HIS A 180 0.23 1.12 -15.76
C HIS A 180 0.51 2.61 -15.54
N VAL A 181 1.62 3.15 -16.07
CA VAL A 181 2.05 4.53 -15.85
C VAL A 181 0.93 5.53 -16.15
N PHE A 182 0.22 5.34 -17.26
CA PHE A 182 -0.85 6.24 -17.66
C PHE A 182 -1.91 6.40 -16.57
N TYR A 183 -2.33 5.30 -15.93
CA TYR A 183 -3.32 5.35 -14.85
C TYR A 183 -2.79 6.20 -13.67
N TYR A 184 -1.61 5.86 -13.15
CA TYR A 184 -1.06 6.54 -11.97
C TYR A 184 -0.77 8.02 -12.24
N LYS A 185 -0.30 8.38 -13.44
CA LYS A 185 -0.09 9.78 -13.81
C LYS A 185 -1.40 10.54 -14.02
N LYS A 186 -2.41 9.95 -14.66
CA LYS A 186 -3.66 10.66 -15.00
C LYS A 186 -4.69 10.68 -13.88
N LYS A 187 -4.78 9.61 -13.10
CA LYS A 187 -5.82 9.43 -12.08
C LYS A 187 -5.34 9.81 -10.69
N LEU A 188 -4.07 9.56 -10.38
CA LEU A 188 -3.46 9.84 -9.08
C LEU A 188 -2.39 10.94 -9.14
N LEU A 189 -2.11 11.53 -10.31
CA LEU A 189 -1.16 12.64 -10.48
C LEU A 189 0.28 12.34 -10.04
N PHE A 190 0.68 11.07 -10.06
CA PHE A 190 2.09 10.69 -9.92
C PHE A 190 2.91 11.25 -11.09
N ASN A 191 4.18 11.52 -10.84
CA ASN A 191 5.17 11.89 -11.84
C ASN A 191 6.23 10.80 -11.96
N GLN A 192 6.78 10.61 -13.14
CA GLN A 192 7.89 9.69 -13.32
C GLN A 192 9.17 10.32 -12.78
N MET A 193 9.92 9.56 -11.98
CA MET A 193 11.17 10.02 -11.38
C MET A 193 12.39 9.30 -11.95
N GLY A 194 12.27 8.00 -12.25
CA GLY A 194 13.37 7.20 -12.78
C GLY A 194 13.19 6.76 -14.23
N ALA A 195 14.30 6.32 -14.85
CA ALA A 195 14.26 5.59 -16.12
C ALA A 195 13.55 4.24 -15.97
N ILE A 196 13.13 3.65 -17.09
CA ILE A 196 12.64 2.26 -17.08
C ILE A 196 13.84 1.34 -16.85
N LYS A 197 13.73 0.41 -15.90
CA LYS A 197 14.76 -0.60 -15.57
C LYS A 197 14.14 -1.99 -15.59
N THR A 198 14.89 -3.01 -16.03
CA THR A 198 14.46 -4.42 -15.98
C THR A 198 14.57 -4.94 -14.55
N TYR A 199 13.54 -5.63 -14.06
CA TYR A 199 13.49 -6.12 -12.68
C TYR A 199 13.44 -7.65 -12.59
N ASP A 200 14.58 -8.25 -12.24
CA ASP A 200 14.74 -9.71 -12.23
C ASP A 200 13.82 -10.43 -11.22
N LYS A 201 13.47 -9.77 -10.10
CA LYS A 201 12.58 -10.33 -9.06
C LYS A 201 11.13 -10.55 -9.53
N VAL A 202 10.69 -9.87 -10.58
CA VAL A 202 9.33 -9.99 -11.15
C VAL A 202 9.43 -10.60 -12.56
N GLY A 203 10.11 -11.73 -12.66
CA GLY A 203 10.22 -12.50 -13.90
C GLY A 203 10.90 -11.75 -15.06
N GLY A 204 11.74 -10.75 -14.78
CA GLY A 204 12.40 -9.93 -15.80
C GLY A 204 11.49 -8.84 -16.39
N ALA A 205 10.39 -8.49 -15.73
CA ALA A 205 9.51 -7.42 -16.19
C ALA A 205 10.15 -6.03 -16.02
N ASP A 206 9.86 -5.13 -16.95
CA ASP A 206 10.23 -3.73 -16.82
C ASP A 206 9.49 -3.07 -15.66
N ALA A 207 10.19 -2.17 -14.98
CA ALA A 207 9.72 -1.38 -13.86
C ALA A 207 10.12 0.09 -14.04
N VAL A 208 9.30 0.99 -13.51
CA VAL A 208 9.57 2.43 -13.47
C VAL A 208 9.13 3.00 -12.13
N LEU A 209 9.96 3.90 -11.60
CA LEU A 209 9.67 4.60 -10.36
C LEU A 209 8.83 5.86 -10.62
N LEU A 210 7.69 5.97 -9.94
CA LEU A 210 6.88 7.17 -9.91
C LEU A 210 6.87 7.77 -8.50
N THR A 211 6.67 9.09 -8.41
CA THR A 211 6.61 9.88 -7.18
C THR A 211 5.40 10.82 -7.17
N LEU A 212 4.79 10.99 -6.02
CA LEU A 212 3.73 11.97 -5.73
C LEU A 212 4.26 12.90 -4.63
N ASP A 213 4.25 14.20 -4.89
CA ASP A 213 4.62 15.21 -3.90
C ASP A 213 3.38 15.60 -3.09
N TYR A 214 3.40 15.35 -1.77
CA TYR A 214 2.24 15.60 -0.92
C TYR A 214 1.87 17.09 -0.87
N SER A 215 2.85 17.99 -0.78
CA SER A 215 2.59 19.44 -0.72
C SER A 215 1.91 19.94 -2.00
N LYS A 216 2.35 19.47 -3.17
CA LYS A 216 1.69 19.80 -4.45
C LYS A 216 0.28 19.19 -4.52
N THR A 217 0.11 17.99 -4.01
CA THR A 217 -1.17 17.29 -4.03
C THR A 217 -2.19 17.93 -3.10
N ASP A 218 -1.78 18.38 -1.92
CA ASP A 218 -2.64 19.11 -0.98
C ASP A 218 -3.20 20.39 -1.58
N LEU A 219 -2.40 21.13 -2.37
CA LEU A 219 -2.88 22.30 -3.09
C LEU A 219 -4.02 21.96 -4.07
N ILE A 220 -3.95 20.78 -4.71
CA ILE A 220 -4.97 20.30 -5.64
C ILE A 220 -6.21 19.80 -4.87
N LEU A 221 -6.01 19.04 -3.80
CA LEU A 221 -7.08 18.56 -2.93
C LEU A 221 -7.87 19.72 -2.33
N ASN A 222 -7.18 20.74 -1.81
CA ASN A 222 -7.82 21.92 -1.22
C ASN A 222 -8.62 22.74 -2.24
N LYS A 223 -8.20 22.78 -3.50
CA LYS A 223 -8.99 23.39 -4.59
C LYS A 223 -10.22 22.54 -4.93
N THR A 224 -10.01 21.23 -5.09
CA THR A 224 -11.08 20.27 -5.44
C THR A 224 -12.15 20.18 -4.36
N ARG A 225 -11.80 20.39 -3.07
CA ARG A 225 -12.76 20.42 -1.95
C ARG A 225 -13.61 21.69 -1.88
N LYS A 226 -13.19 22.81 -2.51
CA LYS A 226 -13.86 24.12 -2.42
C LYS A 226 -14.77 24.42 -3.60
N GLU A 227 -14.55 23.80 -4.74
CA GLU A 227 -15.25 24.08 -6.00
C GLU A 227 -15.67 22.75 -6.65
N GLU A 228 -16.82 22.73 -7.34
CA GLU A 228 -17.16 21.61 -8.22
C GLU A 228 -16.17 21.54 -9.39
N PHE A 229 -15.08 20.80 -9.18
CA PHE A 229 -14.05 20.65 -10.19
C PHE A 229 -14.38 19.45 -11.08
N LYS A 230 -14.52 19.68 -12.40
CA LYS A 230 -14.55 18.58 -13.38
C LYS A 230 -13.16 17.98 -13.52
N THR A 231 -12.87 16.98 -12.70
CA THR A 231 -11.58 16.27 -12.69
C THR A 231 -11.77 14.81 -13.05
N ASN A 232 -10.86 14.29 -13.88
CA ASN A 232 -10.76 12.86 -14.16
C ASN A 232 -9.92 12.09 -13.11
N THR A 233 -9.47 12.75 -12.04
CA THR A 233 -8.66 12.19 -10.94
C THR A 233 -9.52 11.54 -9.86
N VAL A 234 -8.90 10.75 -8.97
CA VAL A 234 -9.57 10.14 -7.81
C VAL A 234 -9.85 11.14 -6.67
N TYR A 235 -9.23 12.31 -6.68
CA TYR A 235 -9.20 13.24 -5.55
C TYR A 235 -10.54 13.81 -5.10
N PRO A 236 -11.57 14.00 -5.95
CA PRO A 236 -12.92 14.35 -5.48
C PRO A 236 -13.55 13.31 -4.57
N PHE A 237 -13.13 12.05 -4.69
CA PHE A 237 -13.63 10.91 -3.91
C PHE A 237 -12.76 10.64 -2.68
N PHE A 238 -11.76 11.48 -2.43
CA PHE A 238 -11.02 11.44 -1.19
C PHE A 238 -11.87 12.03 -0.07
N ILE A 239 -11.60 11.54 1.15
CA ILE A 239 -12.34 11.98 2.33
C ILE A 239 -12.10 13.47 2.56
N ASN A 240 -13.08 14.16 3.14
CA ASN A 240 -12.96 15.59 3.39
C ASN A 240 -12.03 15.88 4.58
N HIS A 241 -11.80 17.16 4.89
CA HIS A 241 -10.82 17.53 5.93
C HIS A 241 -11.23 17.07 7.34
N GLU A 242 -12.50 17.17 7.72
CA GLU A 242 -12.99 16.73 9.03
C GLU A 242 -12.88 15.21 9.17
N GLU A 243 -13.30 14.49 8.14
CA GLU A 243 -13.19 13.03 8.06
C GLU A 243 -11.73 12.55 8.10
N GLU A 244 -10.82 13.32 7.52
CA GLU A 244 -9.39 13.06 7.57
C GLU A 244 -8.81 13.13 8.97
N ILE A 245 -9.24 14.10 9.78
CA ILE A 245 -8.82 14.21 11.19
C ILE A 245 -9.29 12.96 11.96
N SER A 246 -10.58 12.61 11.85
CA SER A 246 -11.11 11.42 12.53
C SER A 246 -10.46 10.12 12.05
N ALA A 247 -10.21 9.98 10.74
CA ALA A 247 -9.51 8.82 10.19
C ALA A 247 -8.07 8.74 10.69
N LEU A 248 -7.35 9.86 10.76
CA LEU A 248 -5.98 9.92 11.27
C LEU A 248 -5.91 9.49 12.74
N GLU A 249 -6.79 10.02 13.59
CA GLU A 249 -6.86 9.65 15.01
C GLU A 249 -7.11 8.15 15.17
N LYS A 250 -8.07 7.60 14.40
CA LYS A 250 -8.38 6.18 14.44
C LYS A 250 -7.25 5.29 13.92
N ILE A 251 -6.61 5.67 12.83
CA ILE A 251 -5.42 4.95 12.33
C ILE A 251 -4.34 4.93 13.42
N LYS A 252 -4.06 6.09 14.03
CA LYS A 252 -3.04 6.21 15.07
C LYS A 252 -3.33 5.35 16.29
N SER A 253 -4.60 5.24 16.72
CA SER A 253 -4.97 4.41 17.87
C SER A 253 -4.99 2.91 17.56
N GLU A 254 -5.27 2.54 16.30
CA GLU A 254 -5.45 1.14 15.92
C GLU A 254 -4.18 0.45 15.44
N ILE A 255 -3.15 1.16 14.95
CA ILE A 255 -1.92 0.52 14.46
C ILE A 255 -1.30 -0.38 15.53
N LYS A 256 -1.16 -1.67 15.20
CA LYS A 256 -0.44 -2.66 16.00
C LYS A 256 0.71 -3.22 15.17
N PRO A 257 1.96 -2.84 15.46
CA PRO A 257 3.13 -3.49 14.88
C PRO A 257 3.08 -5.00 15.10
N MET A 258 3.77 -5.74 14.25
CA MET A 258 3.93 -7.18 14.42
C MET A 258 4.54 -7.47 15.80
N SER A 259 4.05 -8.48 16.51
CA SER A 259 4.70 -8.99 17.72
C SER A 259 5.89 -9.92 17.37
N SER A 260 6.79 -10.18 18.33
CA SER A 260 7.89 -11.14 18.12
C SER A 260 7.39 -12.54 17.74
N ALA A 261 6.28 -12.99 18.34
CA ALA A 261 5.67 -14.27 18.01
C ALA A 261 5.15 -14.31 16.56
N GLU A 262 4.49 -13.24 16.12
CA GLU A 262 4.02 -13.12 14.73
C GLU A 262 5.20 -13.03 13.75
N PHE A 263 6.25 -12.28 14.08
CA PHE A 263 7.46 -12.19 13.26
C PHE A 263 8.09 -13.56 13.08
N ILE A 264 8.34 -14.29 14.17
CA ILE A 264 8.89 -15.65 14.12
C ILE A 264 8.00 -16.57 13.28
N TYR A 265 6.68 -16.53 13.49
CA TYR A 265 5.76 -17.39 12.77
C TYR A 265 5.69 -17.09 11.26
N LEU A 266 5.57 -15.81 10.89
CA LEU A 266 5.41 -15.37 9.50
C LEU A 266 6.71 -15.39 8.71
N PHE A 267 7.87 -15.30 9.37
CA PHE A 267 9.20 -15.23 8.74
C PHE A 267 10.09 -16.44 9.04
N LYS A 268 9.53 -17.53 9.60
CA LYS A 268 10.28 -18.77 9.92
C LYS A 268 11.07 -19.34 8.74
N ASP A 269 10.55 -19.19 7.53
CA ASP A 269 11.19 -19.61 6.27
C ASP A 269 12.48 -18.84 6.01
N LEU A 270 12.50 -17.53 6.29
CA LEU A 270 13.67 -16.68 6.12
C LEU A 270 14.64 -16.84 7.30
N LEU A 271 14.14 -17.05 8.51
CA LEU A 271 14.94 -17.25 9.72
C LEU A 271 15.69 -18.60 9.72
N GLY A 272 15.08 -19.66 9.18
CA GLY A 272 15.69 -20.99 9.11
C GLY A 272 16.70 -21.17 7.97
N ASN A 273 16.79 -20.23 7.04
CA ASN A 273 17.70 -20.31 5.90
C ASN A 273 19.08 -19.76 6.25
N LYS A 274 20.08 -20.64 6.36
CA LYS A 274 21.48 -20.26 6.67
C LYS A 274 22.08 -19.28 5.67
N ASN A 275 21.60 -19.25 4.43
CA ASN A 275 22.09 -18.30 3.41
C ASN A 275 21.62 -16.86 3.67
N ASN A 276 20.62 -16.64 4.51
CA ASN A 276 20.11 -15.31 4.86
C ASN A 276 20.85 -14.69 6.06
N SER A 277 21.92 -15.31 6.57
CA SER A 277 22.66 -14.79 7.72
C SER A 277 23.40 -13.47 7.44
N GLN A 278 23.50 -13.06 6.18
CA GLN A 278 24.12 -11.81 5.73
C GLN A 278 23.10 -10.76 5.24
N ASP A 279 21.79 -11.02 5.38
CA ASP A 279 20.77 -10.04 5.01
C ASP A 279 20.65 -8.98 6.13
N GLU A 280 21.17 -7.78 5.85
CA GLU A 280 21.20 -6.65 6.80
C GLU A 280 19.80 -6.26 7.31
N HIS A 281 18.76 -6.39 6.48
CA HIS A 281 17.38 -6.13 6.91
C HIS A 281 16.91 -7.17 7.91
N LEU A 282 17.28 -8.44 7.70
CA LEU A 282 16.92 -9.53 8.62
C LEU A 282 17.64 -9.38 9.96
N GLU A 283 18.91 -8.97 9.93
CA GLU A 283 19.71 -8.70 11.14
C GLU A 283 19.11 -7.53 11.93
N TYR A 284 18.79 -6.42 11.27
CA TYR A 284 18.11 -5.28 11.89
C TYR A 284 16.79 -5.68 12.58
N LEU A 285 15.97 -6.50 11.92
CA LEU A 285 14.71 -6.96 12.50
C LEU A 285 14.92 -7.95 13.65
N LYS A 286 15.93 -8.82 13.58
CA LYS A 286 16.27 -9.73 14.70
C LYS A 286 16.65 -8.93 15.95
N ASP A 287 17.45 -7.88 15.80
CA ASP A 287 17.82 -7.01 16.92
C ASP A 287 16.57 -6.41 17.59
N ILE A 288 15.62 -5.90 16.81
CA ILE A 288 14.36 -5.35 17.32
C ILE A 288 13.49 -6.42 18.00
N PHE A 289 13.27 -7.55 17.33
CA PHE A 289 12.27 -8.54 17.77
C PHE A 289 12.78 -9.49 18.84
N TYR A 290 14.09 -9.77 18.90
CA TYR A 290 14.66 -10.72 19.87
C TYR A 290 15.14 -10.04 21.14
N ASN A 291 15.61 -8.78 21.08
CA ASN A 291 15.89 -8.03 22.31
C ASN A 291 14.61 -7.70 23.10
N ALA A 292 13.45 -7.67 22.44
CA ALA A 292 12.14 -7.50 23.08
C ALA A 292 11.65 -8.72 23.87
N VAL A 293 12.33 -9.88 23.79
CA VAL A 293 11.98 -11.13 24.53
C VAL A 293 12.82 -11.28 25.81
N SER A 294 13.83 -10.43 26.01
CA SER A 294 14.78 -10.49 27.14
C SER A 294 14.48 -9.49 28.27
N ILE A 295 13.28 -8.89 28.29
CA ILE A 295 12.77 -7.99 29.34
C ILE A 295 11.46 -8.57 29.87
#